data_AF-A0A6C0AQT7-F1
#
_entry.id   AF-A0A6C0AQT7-F1
#
_cell.length_a   1.000
_cell.length_b   1.000
_cell.length_c   1.000
_cell.angle_alpha   90.00
_cell.angle_beta   90.00
_cell.angle_gamma   90.00
#
_symmetry.space_group_name_H-M   'P 1'
#
loop_
_entity.id
_entity.type
_entity.pdbx_description
1 polymer ?
#
loop_
_entity_poly.entity_id
_entity_poly.type
_entity_poly.pdbx_seq_one_letter_code
_entity_poly.pdbx_strand_id
1 'polypeptide(L)'
;MAYSLGIISLKLLDLFLLTVYYFTTGLYISAVIDWIAGPFDEQTESKKSTLRLFVESVLYTFALIVIFYIVRNLISRIPFPFEGLYGFKHERVKEREGDVIFVFILFLYQEYYVNKLTYLYDRITKAVNLTD
;
A
#
# COMPACT_ATOMS: atom_id res chain seq x y z
N MET A 1 -5.36 -34.27 -7.77
CA MET A 1 -5.12 -34.57 -6.34
C MET A 1 -6.19 -33.82 -5.55
N ALA A 2 -7.19 -34.51 -5.00
CA ALA A 2 -8.19 -33.85 -4.16
C ALA A 2 -7.47 -33.31 -2.91
N TYR A 3 -7.49 -32.00 -2.70
CA TYR A 3 -6.90 -31.41 -1.50
C TYR A 3 -7.63 -31.96 -0.28
N SER A 4 -6.89 -32.40 0.74
CA SER A 4 -7.51 -32.75 2.01
C SER A 4 -8.12 -31.49 2.63
N LEU A 5 -9.30 -31.63 3.24
CA LEU A 5 -10.00 -30.54 3.92
C LEU A 5 -9.06 -29.79 4.90
N GLY A 6 -8.17 -30.51 5.59
CA GLY A 6 -7.17 -29.92 6.50
C GLY A 6 -6.19 -28.96 5.81
N ILE A 7 -5.69 -29.28 4.62
CA ILE A 7 -4.76 -28.40 3.89
C ILE A 7 -5.47 -27.13 3.43
N ILE A 8 -6.74 -27.24 3.01
CA ILE A 8 -7.55 -26.09 2.62
C ILE A 8 -7.78 -25.16 3.82
N SER A 9 -8.13 -25.73 4.98
CA SER A 9 -8.33 -24.94 6.21
C SER A 9 -7.05 -24.22 6.64
N LEU A 10 -5.90 -24.91 6.63
CA LEU A 10 -4.62 -24.28 6.96
C LEU A 10 -4.27 -23.14 6.00
N LYS A 11 -4.51 -23.33 4.71
CA LYS A 11 -4.32 -22.28 3.70
C LYS A 11 -5.20 -21.06 3.95
N LEU A 12 -6.49 -21.25 4.28
CA LEU A 12 -7.40 -20.14 4.57
C LEU A 12 -7.00 -19.38 5.85
N LEU A 13 -6.57 -20.11 6.90
CA LEU A 13 -6.08 -19.51 8.13
C LEU A 13 -4.81 -18.69 7.91
N ASP A 14 -3.91 -19.20 7.07
CA ASP A 14 -2.68 -18.52 6.69
C ASP A 14 -2.96 -17.21 5.94
N LEU A 15 -3.85 -17.25 4.93
CA LEU A 15 -4.30 -16.06 4.20
C LEU A 15 -4.98 -15.04 5.12
N PHE A 16 -5.81 -15.51 6.05
CA PHE A 16 -6.44 -14.65 7.05
C PHE A 16 -5.39 -13.96 7.93
N LEU A 17 -4.41 -14.70 8.44
CA LEU A 17 -3.35 -14.16 9.27
C LEU A 17 -2.50 -13.12 8.52
N LEU A 18 -2.12 -13.41 7.27
CA LEU A 18 -1.42 -12.46 6.41
C LEU A 18 -2.24 -11.19 6.17
N THR A 19 -3.55 -11.33 5.94
CA THR A 19 -4.47 -10.20 5.78
C THR A 19 -4.48 -9.33 7.02
N VAL A 20 -4.55 -9.92 8.22
CA VAL A 20 -4.49 -9.17 9.49
C VAL A 20 -3.18 -8.40 9.60
N TYR A 21 -2.04 -9.02 9.28
CA TYR A 21 -0.73 -8.35 9.33
C TYR A 21 -0.64 -7.18 8.35
N TYR A 22 -1.02 -7.38 7.09
CA TYR A 22 -0.99 -6.32 6.09
C TYR A 22 -1.99 -5.19 6.40
N PHE A 23 -3.18 -5.53 6.89
CA PHE A 23 -4.20 -4.55 7.26
C PHE A 23 -3.74 -3.65 8.41
N THR A 24 -3.31 -4.25 9.51
CA THR A 24 -2.88 -3.53 10.72
C THR A 24 -1.63 -2.69 10.47
N THR A 25 -0.64 -3.27 9.77
CA THR A 25 0.59 -2.56 9.42
C THR A 25 0.32 -1.43 8.43
N GLY A 26 -0.56 -1.65 7.45
CA GLY A 26 -0.98 -0.63 6.49
C GLY A 26 -1.60 0.58 7.17
N LEU A 27 -2.55 0.36 8.10
CA LEU A 27 -3.20 1.42 8.86
C LEU A 27 -2.21 2.21 9.73
N TYR A 28 -1.32 1.51 10.43
CA TYR A 28 -0.36 2.18 11.31
C TYR A 28 0.63 3.02 10.51
N ILE A 29 1.20 2.46 9.43
CA ILE A 29 2.16 3.15 8.58
C ILE A 29 1.50 4.31 7.84
N SER A 30 0.30 4.14 7.29
CA SER A 30 -0.40 5.21 6.59
C SER A 30 -0.65 6.40 7.51
N ALA A 31 -1.13 6.16 8.73
CA ALA A 31 -1.36 7.19 9.74
C ALA A 31 -0.06 7.93 10.12
N VAL A 32 1.06 7.20 10.26
CA VAL A 32 2.37 7.82 10.55
C VAL A 32 2.84 8.69 9.40
N ILE A 33 2.72 8.23 8.15
CA ILE A 33 3.16 9.00 6.98
C ILE A 33 2.31 10.25 6.83
N ASP A 34 0.98 10.13 6.93
CA ASP A 34 0.07 11.26 6.76
C ASP A 34 0.27 12.31 7.87
N TRP A 35 0.49 11.87 9.11
CA TRP A 35 0.89 12.75 10.21
C TRP A 35 2.21 13.48 9.97
N ILE A 36 3.22 12.81 9.41
CA ILE A 36 4.51 13.43 9.06
C ILE A 36 4.36 14.41 7.89
N ALA A 37 3.53 14.08 6.90
CA ALA A 37 3.29 14.93 5.73
C ALA A 37 2.53 16.21 6.12
N GLY A 38 1.61 16.10 7.08
CA GLY A 38 0.77 17.21 7.53
C GLY A 38 -0.33 17.57 6.54
N PRO A 39 -1.16 18.59 6.84
CA PRO A 39 -2.26 18.98 5.96
C PRO A 39 -1.74 19.59 4.66
N PHE A 40 -2.47 19.31 3.57
CA PHE A 40 -2.20 19.94 2.28
C PHE A 40 -2.60 21.43 2.31
N ASP A 41 -1.67 22.32 1.96
CA ASP A 41 -1.91 23.76 1.85
C ASP A 41 -1.78 24.24 0.40
N GLU A 42 -2.91 24.57 -0.21
CA GLU A 42 -2.98 25.05 -1.58
C GLU A 42 -2.26 26.40 -1.79
N GLN A 43 -2.18 27.25 -0.76
CA GLN A 43 -1.55 28.57 -0.89
C GLN A 43 -0.03 28.47 -1.03
N THR A 44 0.60 27.49 -0.36
CA THR A 44 2.03 27.21 -0.53
C THR A 44 2.30 26.42 -1.81
N GLU A 45 1.46 25.45 -2.14
CA GLU A 45 1.64 24.60 -3.33
C GLU A 45 1.39 25.36 -4.64
N SER A 46 0.48 26.33 -4.66
CA SER A 46 0.20 27.17 -5.83
C SER A 46 1.39 28.00 -6.30
N LYS A 47 2.29 28.37 -5.39
CA LYS A 47 3.52 29.12 -5.69
C LYS A 47 4.58 28.26 -6.41
N LYS A 48 4.45 26.93 -6.38
CA LYS A 48 5.40 26.02 -7.02
C LYS A 48 5.08 25.88 -8.51
N SER A 49 6.10 25.59 -9.31
CA SER A 49 5.91 25.25 -10.73
C SER A 49 5.28 23.87 -10.90
N THR A 50 4.56 23.65 -12.01
CA THR A 50 3.94 22.34 -12.33
C THR A 50 4.96 21.21 -12.37
N LEU A 51 6.15 21.46 -12.94
CA LEU A 51 7.23 20.47 -12.99
C LEU A 51 7.70 20.08 -11.59
N ARG A 52 7.82 21.06 -10.67
CA ARG A 52 8.22 20.80 -9.30
C ARG A 52 7.18 19.94 -8.57
N LEU A 53 5.89 20.26 -8.72
CA LEU A 53 4.79 19.46 -8.15
C LEU A 53 4.80 18.02 -8.69
N PHE A 54 5.00 17.86 -9.99
CA PHE A 54 5.10 16.54 -10.60
C PHE A 54 6.28 15.73 -10.04
N VAL A 55 7.48 16.32 -9.96
CA VAL A 55 8.66 15.66 -9.39
C VAL A 55 8.44 15.31 -7.91
N GLU A 56 7.85 16.21 -7.12
CA GLU A 56 7.50 15.93 -5.73
C GLU A 56 6.53 14.74 -5.61
N SER A 57 5.52 14.65 -6.48
CA SER A 57 4.58 13.52 -6.48
C SER A 57 5.22 12.19 -6.90
N VAL A 58 6.14 12.22 -7.87
CA VAL A 58 6.92 11.03 -8.26
C VAL A 58 7.81 10.57 -7.10
N LEU A 59 8.50 11.50 -6.43
CA LEU A 59 9.32 11.19 -5.26
C LEU A 59 8.48 10.66 -4.09
N TYR A 60 7.29 11.20 -3.86
CA TYR A 60 6.37 10.71 -2.85
C TYR A 60 5.92 9.27 -3.16
N THR A 61 5.51 9.00 -4.41
CA THR A 61 5.17 7.64 -4.86
C THR A 61 6.33 6.68 -4.65
N PHE A 62 7.54 7.11 -5.01
CA PHE A 62 8.75 6.30 -4.83
C PHE A 62 8.98 5.97 -3.35
N ALA A 63 8.82 6.94 -2.45
CA ALA A 63 8.91 6.71 -1.01
C ALA A 63 7.88 5.68 -0.53
N LEU A 64 6.62 5.77 -0.97
CA LEU A 64 5.58 4.78 -0.65
C LEU A 64 5.95 3.37 -1.15
N ILE A 65 6.51 3.26 -2.36
CA ILE A 65 6.97 1.99 -2.93
C ILE A 65 8.14 1.40 -2.12
N VAL A 66 9.08 2.24 -1.68
CA VAL A 66 10.19 1.80 -0.81
C VAL A 66 9.66 1.26 0.52
N ILE A 67 8.69 1.96 1.14
CA ILE A 67 8.05 1.52 2.39
C ILE A 67 7.32 0.19 2.17
N PHE A 68 6.56 0.06 1.09
CA PHE A 68 5.91 -1.18 0.71
C PHE A 68 6.90 -2.34 0.59
N TYR A 69 8.02 -2.14 -0.10
CA TYR A 69 9.05 -3.16 -0.26
C TYR A 69 9.61 -3.62 1.09
N ILE A 70 9.90 -2.68 2.00
CA ILE A 70 10.39 -2.99 3.35
C ILE A 70 9.37 -3.82 4.11
N VAL A 71 8.11 -3.39 4.16
CA VAL A 71 7.02 -4.08 4.87
C VAL A 71 6.78 -5.47 4.32
N ARG A 72 6.74 -5.61 2.99
CA ARG A 72 6.56 -6.91 2.32
C ARG A 72 7.67 -7.89 2.72
N ASN A 73 8.92 -7.43 2.77
CA ASN A 73 10.06 -8.26 3.18
C ASN A 73 10.08 -8.57 4.69
N LEU A 74 9.48 -7.72 5.53
CA LEU A 74 9.34 -8.01 6.97
C LEU A 74 8.23 -9.04 7.21
N ILE A 75 7.04 -8.83 6.65
CA ILE A 75 5.89 -9.73 6.81
C ILE A 75 6.18 -11.10 6.19
N SER A 76 6.92 -11.16 5.08
CA SER A 76 7.28 -12.43 4.44
C SER A 76 8.21 -13.32 5.28
N ARG A 77 8.83 -12.79 6.33
CA ARG A 77 9.69 -13.54 7.26
C ARG A 77 8.93 -14.08 8.47
N ILE A 78 7.68 -13.68 8.68
CA ILE A 78 6.87 -14.17 9.79
C ILE A 78 6.44 -15.60 9.44
N PRO A 79 6.87 -16.62 10.22
CA PRO A 79 6.47 -17.99 9.97
C PRO A 79 5.00 -18.20 10.33
N PHE A 80 4.33 -19.09 9.61
CA PHE A 80 2.98 -19.51 9.95
C PHE A 80 2.99 -20.41 11.20
N PRO A 81 2.19 -20.14 12.25
CA PRO A 81 2.23 -20.92 13.50
C PRO A 81 1.94 -22.42 13.34
N PHE A 82 1.22 -22.80 12.27
CA PHE A 82 0.83 -24.18 11.99
C PHE A 82 1.65 -24.81 10.86
N GLU A 83 2.86 -24.29 10.61
CA GLU A 83 3.78 -24.81 9.60
C GLU A 83 4.05 -26.31 9.80
N GLY A 84 4.08 -27.08 8.71
CA GLY A 84 4.39 -28.51 8.72
C GLY A 84 3.21 -29.44 9.03
N LEU A 85 2.08 -28.94 9.57
CA LEU A 85 0.88 -29.75 9.79
C LEU A 85 0.31 -30.27 8.46
N TYR A 86 0.01 -31.57 8.38
CA TYR A 86 -0.42 -32.25 7.14
C TYR A 86 0.55 -32.06 5.95
N GLY A 87 1.82 -31.73 6.21
CA GLY A 87 2.80 -31.39 5.17
C GLY A 87 2.61 -30.00 4.55
N PHE A 88 1.80 -29.14 5.18
CA PHE A 88 1.59 -27.76 4.77
C PHE A 88 2.89 -26.97 4.84
N LYS A 89 3.15 -26.19 3.79
CA LYS A 89 4.30 -25.28 3.72
C LYS A 89 3.81 -23.90 3.33
N HIS A 90 3.92 -22.95 4.25
CA HIS A 90 3.53 -21.56 4.07
C HIS A 90 4.14 -20.94 2.81
N GLU A 91 5.42 -21.20 2.56
CA GLU A 91 6.13 -20.67 1.39
C GLU A 91 5.57 -21.12 0.04
N ARG A 92 4.81 -22.23 0.00
CA ARG A 92 4.26 -22.80 -1.24
C ARG A 92 2.87 -22.26 -1.59
N VAL A 93 2.27 -21.45 -0.73
CA VAL A 93 0.99 -20.80 -0.99
C VAL A 93 1.21 -19.71 -2.04
N LYS A 94 0.63 -19.88 -3.24
CA LYS A 94 0.77 -18.92 -4.34
C LYS A 94 0.00 -17.62 -4.07
N GLU A 95 -1.07 -17.73 -3.28
CA GLU A 95 -1.99 -16.65 -2.94
C GLU A 95 -1.45 -15.73 -1.82
N ARG A 96 -0.15 -15.79 -1.53
CA ARG A 96 0.54 -14.96 -0.53
C ARG A 96 0.60 -13.46 -0.91
N GLU A 97 0.03 -13.10 -2.07
CA GLU A 97 -0.16 -11.75 -2.59
C GLU A 97 -1.22 -10.93 -1.80
N GLY A 98 -1.36 -11.19 -0.49
CA GLY A 98 -2.15 -10.35 0.42
C GLY A 98 -1.58 -8.94 0.60
N ASP A 99 -0.44 -8.66 -0.03
CA ASP A 99 0.24 -7.36 -0.03
C ASP A 99 -0.56 -6.28 -0.78
N VAL A 100 -1.49 -6.67 -1.66
CA VAL A 100 -2.46 -5.76 -2.29
C VAL A 100 -3.29 -5.02 -1.25
N ILE A 101 -3.70 -5.68 -0.16
CA ILE A 101 -4.50 -5.06 0.91
C ILE A 101 -3.69 -3.96 1.60
N PHE A 102 -2.39 -4.21 1.83
CA PHE A 102 -1.51 -3.20 2.39
C PHE A 102 -1.36 -2.00 1.46
N VAL A 103 -1.13 -2.21 0.15
CA VAL A 103 -1.01 -1.10 -0.81
C VAL A 103 -2.30 -0.28 -0.84
N PHE A 104 -3.45 -0.96 -0.88
CA PHE A 104 -4.76 -0.29 -0.88
C PHE A 104 -4.91 0.62 0.34
N ILE A 105 -4.67 0.11 1.55
CA ILE A 105 -4.78 0.89 2.80
C ILE A 105 -3.73 1.99 2.85
N LEU A 106 -2.49 1.68 2.45
CA LEU A 106 -1.39 2.62 2.45
C LEU A 106 -1.76 3.86 1.65
N PHE A 107 -2.31 3.71 0.45
CA PHE A 107 -2.70 4.83 -0.43
C PHE A 107 -4.05 5.46 -0.06
N LEU A 108 -5.02 4.67 0.40
CA LEU A 108 -6.37 5.16 0.73
C LEU A 108 -6.33 6.26 1.80
N TYR A 109 -5.44 6.13 2.78
CA TYR A 109 -5.33 7.06 3.92
C TYR A 109 -4.19 8.08 3.77
N GLN A 110 -3.74 8.38 2.55
CA GLN A 110 -2.77 9.48 2.31
C GLN A 110 -3.50 10.75 1.89
N GLU A 111 -4.16 11.42 2.83
CA GLU A 111 -4.97 12.61 2.55
C GLU A 111 -4.11 13.71 1.90
N TYR A 112 -2.92 13.97 2.44
CA TYR A 112 -1.99 14.93 1.86
C TYR A 112 -1.68 14.64 0.38
N TYR A 113 -1.37 13.37 0.09
CA TYR A 113 -0.92 12.98 -1.23
C TYR A 113 -2.05 12.96 -2.25
N VAL A 114 -3.22 12.47 -1.86
CA VAL A 114 -4.42 12.50 -2.69
C VAL A 114 -4.76 13.95 -3.07
N ASN A 115 -4.73 14.88 -2.12
CA ASN A 115 -5.00 16.29 -2.38
C ASN A 115 -3.96 16.91 -3.33
N LYS A 116 -2.67 16.61 -3.14
CA LYS A 116 -1.61 17.05 -4.06
C LYS A 116 -1.79 16.53 -5.49
N LEU A 117 -2.16 15.25 -5.64
CA LEU A 117 -2.41 14.66 -6.96
C LEU A 117 -3.61 15.28 -7.65
N THR A 118 -4.72 15.49 -6.93
CA THR A 118 -5.90 16.17 -7.45
C THR A 118 -5.56 17.58 -7.92
N TYR A 119 -4.82 18.34 -7.10
CA TYR A 119 -4.37 19.69 -7.46
C TYR A 119 -3.50 19.70 -8.72
N LEU A 120 -2.54 18.77 -8.82
CA LEU A 120 -1.68 18.65 -9.99
C LEU A 120 -2.47 18.26 -11.24
N TYR A 121 -3.41 17.33 -11.11
CA TYR A 121 -4.30 16.90 -12.20
C TYR A 121 -5.10 18.08 -12.74
N ASP A 122 -5.77 18.84 -11.86
CA ASP A 122 -6.56 20.01 -12.24
C ASP A 122 -5.72 21.09 -12.93
N ARG A 123 -4.47 21.26 -12.49
CA ARG A 123 -3.54 22.22 -13.11
C ARG A 123 -3.13 21.77 -14.51
N ILE A 124 -2.92 20.47 -14.73
CA ILE A 124 -2.56 19.92 -16.05
C ILE A 124 -3.75 19.99 -17.00
N THR A 125 -4.95 19.59 -16.57
CA THR A 125 -6.15 19.59 -17.42
C THR A 125 -6.52 21.00 -17.89
N LYS A 126 -6.46 21.99 -17.00
CA LYS A 126 -6.63 23.41 -17.34
C LYS A 126 -5.59 23.91 -18.33
N ALA A 127 -4.32 23.50 -18.19
CA ALA A 127 -3.26 23.92 -19.09
C ALA A 127 -3.39 23.33 -20.51
N VAL A 128 -4.01 22.15 -20.64
CA VAL A 128 -4.19 21.45 -21.92
C VAL A 128 -5.55 21.74 -22.56
N ASN A 129 -6.38 22.62 -21.98
CA ASN A 129 -7.77 22.90 -22.42
C ASN A 129 -8.59 21.61 -22.63
N LEU A 130 -8.40 20.60 -21.77
CA LEU A 130 -9.18 19.35 -21.84
C LEU A 130 -10.58 19.49 -21.22
N THR A 131 -10.96 20.71 -20.84
CA THR A 131 -12.27 21.09 -20.35
C THR A 131 -12.93 22.03 -21.36
N ASP A 132 -13.36 21.46 -22.49
CA ASP A 132 -14.48 21.95 -23.30
C ASP A 132 -15.64 20.95 -23.18
#